data_AF-A0A090EFK9-F1
#
_entry.id   AF-A0A090EFK9-F1
#
_cell.length_a   1.000
_cell.length_b   1.000
_cell.length_c   1.000
_cell.angle_alpha   90.00
_cell.angle_beta   90.00
_cell.angle_gamma   90.00
#
_symmetry.space_group_name_H-M   'P 1'
#
loop_
_entity.id
_entity.type
_entity.pdbx_description
1 polymer ?
#
loop_
_entity_poly.entity_id
_entity_poly.type
_entity_poly.pdbx_seq_one_letter_code
_entity_poly.pdbx_strand_id
1 'polypeptide(L)'
;MALEIRRTLLPHDLSYCLDNASQCCGITAAAEIAIRLYGEASRLDQIWNSGKDVDCGRKWRLSLLDRELAVERYGAEIIAQLPGPRRMALMERGILSLVHDVITKTEWLSDCYYEDMTKGGALRDWLPVPRVRRDMLPTPKVARRLRSRAAIKRYILDEGDELPKQRKLFETLAAIPPGGPATDEDRDAIFRDLGDQMESHARAARQAVETANWMAEMEAMSPAAQVDQVLVRLKPDARRRIRDKIRLELKDRKQRRRAVKRASMLAAAVLGASTVSAFARGEQVMLPGPEVSISAKLTGPISESGHGALSVGVHQLDGTRLAGVCVYQEAPALDQLVSLAMHVQSGNVEDILTIGNLYSIEPAADAHPLIVAHRGARLDLHAGEWEVPPAERPERLGRIRRQDIHDNQQAYNAGKQAYLEEMGPVYEEIIATIVFGRAAPLWRRLRASIKFDEAA
;
A
#
# COMPACT_ATOMS: atom_id res chain seq x y z
N MET A 1 33.81 -15.14 2.05
CA MET A 1 33.83 -13.86 1.30
C MET A 1 33.33 -12.80 2.26
N ALA A 2 34.03 -11.69 2.43
CA ALA A 2 33.54 -10.62 3.31
C ALA A 2 32.33 -9.95 2.62
N LEU A 3 31.24 -9.73 3.35
CA LEU A 3 30.11 -8.96 2.85
C LEU A 3 30.55 -7.49 2.71
N GLU A 4 30.34 -6.90 1.53
CA GLU A 4 30.64 -5.50 1.29
C GLU A 4 29.43 -4.62 1.62
N ILE A 5 29.69 -3.44 2.18
CA ILE A 5 28.62 -2.46 2.46
C ILE A 5 28.08 -1.93 1.13
N ARG A 6 26.78 -2.08 0.94
CA ARG A 6 26.00 -1.57 -0.17
C ARG A 6 25.95 -0.04 -0.12
N ARG A 7 26.52 0.60 -1.14
CA ARG A 7 26.51 2.07 -1.28
C ARG A 7 25.34 2.62 -2.09
N THR A 8 24.58 1.74 -2.73
CA THR A 8 23.39 2.06 -3.52
C THR A 8 22.13 1.75 -2.70
N LEU A 9 21.04 2.50 -2.87
CA LEU A 9 19.78 2.11 -2.22
C LEU A 9 19.17 0.88 -2.86
N LEU A 10 18.31 0.21 -2.10
CA LEU A 10 17.32 -0.70 -2.65
C LEU A 10 16.44 0.06 -3.66
N PRO A 11 15.96 -0.61 -4.73
CA PRO A 11 14.87 -0.09 -5.55
C PRO A 11 13.73 0.44 -4.66
N HIS A 12 13.09 1.54 -5.07
CA HIS A 12 12.07 2.23 -4.27
C HIS A 12 11.01 1.27 -3.73
N ASP A 13 10.48 0.40 -4.59
CA ASP A 13 9.42 -0.54 -4.21
C ASP A 13 9.88 -1.53 -3.14
N LEU A 14 11.13 -2.04 -3.24
CA LEU A 14 11.69 -2.91 -2.23
C LEU A 14 12.02 -2.19 -0.92
N SER A 15 12.46 -0.93 -0.98
CA SER A 15 12.61 -0.11 0.23
C SER A 15 11.26 0.09 0.90
N TYR A 16 10.25 0.50 0.15
CA TYR A 16 8.89 0.68 0.66
C TYR A 16 8.37 -0.60 1.32
N CYS A 17 8.56 -1.76 0.68
CA CYS A 17 8.17 -3.05 1.26
C CYS A 17 8.91 -3.36 2.57
N LEU A 18 10.22 -3.08 2.62
CA LEU A 18 11.02 -3.28 3.83
C LEU A 18 10.62 -2.31 4.95
N ASP A 19 10.37 -1.05 4.61
CA ASP A 19 9.88 0.00 5.51
C ASP A 19 8.53 -0.40 6.13
N ASN A 20 7.58 -0.84 5.30
CA ASN A 20 6.28 -1.31 5.81
C ASN A 20 6.42 -2.56 6.68
N ALA A 21 7.22 -3.54 6.25
CA ALA A 21 7.46 -4.74 7.05
C ALA A 21 8.08 -4.39 8.41
N SER A 22 8.99 -3.42 8.47
CA SER A 22 9.59 -2.96 9.73
C SER A 22 8.57 -2.21 10.60
N GLN A 23 7.86 -1.23 10.03
CA GLN A 23 6.87 -0.41 10.74
C GLN A 23 5.69 -1.24 11.28
N CYS A 24 5.29 -2.30 10.59
CA CYS A 24 4.25 -3.23 11.03
C CYS A 24 4.78 -4.35 11.95
N CYS A 25 6.03 -4.23 12.43
CA CYS A 25 6.72 -5.23 13.26
C CYS A 25 6.72 -6.63 12.60
N GLY A 26 6.72 -6.67 11.27
CA GLY A 26 6.83 -7.86 10.41
C GLY A 26 8.23 -8.45 10.38
N ILE A 27 9.24 -7.59 10.51
CA ILE A 27 10.65 -7.97 10.62
C ILE A 27 11.30 -7.18 11.75
N THR A 28 12.47 -7.63 12.20
CA THR A 28 13.24 -6.94 13.23
C THR A 28 14.07 -5.82 12.63
N ALA A 29 14.36 -4.79 13.44
CA ALA A 29 15.28 -3.71 13.03
C ALA A 29 16.66 -4.26 12.64
N ALA A 30 17.10 -5.39 13.22
CA ALA A 30 18.35 -6.04 12.82
C ALA A 30 18.30 -6.54 11.38
N ALA A 31 17.25 -7.27 11.01
CA ALA A 31 17.07 -7.78 9.66
C ALA A 31 16.93 -6.64 8.64
N GLU A 32 16.14 -5.61 8.97
CA GLU A 32 16.01 -4.41 8.13
C GLU A 32 17.39 -3.78 7.85
N ILE A 33 18.13 -3.43 8.91
CA ILE A 33 19.43 -2.75 8.79
C ILE A 33 20.42 -3.63 8.02
N ALA A 34 20.46 -4.93 8.32
CA ALA A 34 21.34 -5.88 7.64
C ALA A 34 21.03 -5.94 6.14
N ILE A 35 19.76 -6.00 5.75
CA ILE A 35 19.34 -6.03 4.34
C ILE A 35 19.65 -4.70 3.65
N ARG A 36 19.44 -3.55 4.30
CA ARG A 36 19.79 -2.25 3.72
C ARG A 36 21.29 -2.14 3.46
N LEU A 37 22.11 -2.53 4.42
CA LEU A 37 23.56 -2.40 4.35
C LEU A 37 24.24 -3.48 3.51
N TYR A 38 23.71 -4.70 3.43
CA TYR A 38 24.40 -5.85 2.83
C TYR A 38 23.55 -6.69 1.89
N GLY A 39 22.24 -6.42 1.82
CA GLY A 39 21.31 -7.23 1.05
C GLY A 39 21.42 -7.01 -0.46
N GLU A 40 21.32 -8.11 -1.19
CA GLU A 40 21.19 -8.13 -2.65
C GLU A 40 19.74 -7.81 -3.03
N ALA A 41 19.56 -6.80 -3.88
CA ALA A 41 18.21 -6.38 -4.29
C ALA A 41 17.45 -7.50 -5.02
N SER A 42 18.13 -8.27 -5.87
CA SER A 42 17.55 -9.39 -6.61
C SER A 42 17.01 -10.49 -5.69
N ARG A 43 17.72 -10.78 -4.59
CA ARG A 43 17.28 -11.78 -3.63
C ARG A 43 16.08 -11.30 -2.82
N LEU A 44 16.09 -10.05 -2.39
CA LEU A 44 14.95 -9.45 -1.71
C LEU A 44 13.71 -9.40 -2.62
N ASP A 45 13.90 -9.03 -3.89
CA ASP A 45 12.84 -9.03 -4.91
C ASP A 45 12.23 -10.42 -5.10
N GLN A 46 13.07 -11.44 -5.23
CA GLN A 46 12.61 -12.83 -5.32
C GLN A 46 11.79 -13.23 -4.09
N ILE A 47 12.23 -12.90 -2.88
CA ILE A 47 11.50 -13.22 -1.65
C ILE A 47 10.14 -12.52 -1.66
N TRP A 48 10.12 -11.23 -1.93
CA TRP A 48 8.91 -10.42 -1.87
C TRP A 48 7.88 -10.81 -2.93
N ASN A 49 8.35 -11.14 -4.13
CA ASN A 49 7.53 -11.51 -5.28
C ASN A 49 7.31 -13.03 -5.41
N SER A 50 7.79 -13.86 -4.45
CA SER A 50 7.69 -15.34 -4.53
C SER A 50 6.28 -15.92 -4.36
N GLY A 51 5.26 -15.10 -4.05
CA GLY A 51 3.88 -15.57 -3.91
C GLY A 51 3.03 -15.23 -5.13
N LYS A 52 2.21 -16.19 -5.60
CA LYS A 52 1.15 -15.97 -6.61
C LYS A 52 0.23 -14.82 -6.19
N ASP A 53 -0.40 -14.13 -7.14
CA ASP A 53 -1.46 -13.15 -6.87
C ASP A 53 -2.46 -13.73 -5.87
N VAL A 54 -2.40 -13.24 -4.63
CA VAL A 54 -3.28 -13.73 -3.57
C VAL A 54 -4.49 -12.81 -3.57
N ASP A 55 -5.65 -13.36 -3.91
CA ASP A 55 -6.94 -12.71 -3.76
C ASP A 55 -7.05 -12.03 -2.39
N CYS A 56 -7.66 -10.84 -2.40
CA CYS A 56 -7.80 -9.98 -1.23
C CYS A 56 -8.41 -10.69 -0.01
N GLY A 57 -8.03 -10.24 1.20
CA GLY A 57 -8.59 -10.74 2.47
C GLY A 57 -7.65 -11.61 3.31
N ARG A 58 -8.19 -12.62 4.00
CA ARG A 58 -7.43 -13.42 4.99
C ARG A 58 -6.24 -14.18 4.39
N LYS A 59 -6.35 -14.63 3.13
CA LYS A 59 -5.26 -15.30 2.41
C LYS A 59 -4.09 -14.35 2.15
N TRP A 60 -4.38 -13.09 1.81
CA TRP A 60 -3.36 -12.06 1.63
C TRP A 60 -2.54 -11.84 2.91
N ARG A 61 -3.19 -11.75 4.08
CA ARG A 61 -2.48 -11.59 5.36
C ARG A 61 -1.53 -12.75 5.69
N LEU A 62 -1.97 -13.99 5.47
CA LEU A 62 -1.10 -15.17 5.66
C LEU A 62 0.09 -15.17 4.68
N SER A 63 -0.15 -14.79 3.42
CA SER A 63 0.93 -14.68 2.43
C SER A 63 1.93 -13.58 2.75
N LEU A 64 1.46 -12.46 3.32
CA LEU A 64 2.31 -11.37 3.78
C LEU A 64 3.20 -11.82 4.95
N LEU A 65 2.62 -12.54 5.91
CA LEU A 65 3.35 -13.12 7.04
C LEU A 65 4.49 -14.04 6.58
N ASP A 66 4.24 -14.92 5.61
CA ASP A 66 5.25 -15.84 5.10
C ASP A 66 6.40 -15.09 4.39
N ARG A 67 6.07 -14.00 3.66
CA ARG A 67 7.05 -13.11 3.03
C ARG A 67 7.87 -12.36 4.08
N GLU A 68 7.24 -11.76 5.08
CA GLU A 68 7.90 -11.07 6.19
C GLU A 68 8.89 -12.01 6.92
N LEU A 69 8.45 -13.22 7.26
CA LEU A 69 9.32 -14.21 7.89
C LEU A 69 10.46 -14.69 6.96
N ALA A 70 10.24 -14.71 5.65
CA ALA A 70 11.30 -15.01 4.69
C ALA A 70 12.32 -13.87 4.59
N VAL A 71 11.86 -12.61 4.64
CA VAL A 71 12.73 -11.43 4.71
C VAL A 71 13.53 -11.45 6.03
N GLU A 72 12.91 -11.76 7.17
CA GLU A 72 13.61 -11.91 8.45
C GLU A 72 14.72 -12.95 8.38
N ARG A 73 14.41 -14.14 7.82
CA ARG A 73 15.42 -15.21 7.65
C ARG A 73 16.57 -14.75 6.76
N TYR A 74 16.28 -14.02 5.68
CA TYR A 74 17.33 -13.48 4.83
C TYR A 74 18.21 -12.46 5.56
N GLY A 75 17.62 -11.58 6.38
CA GLY A 75 18.37 -10.70 7.27
C GLY A 75 19.25 -11.47 8.26
N ALA A 76 18.72 -12.53 8.88
CA ALA A 76 19.48 -13.38 9.79
C ALA A 76 20.64 -14.12 9.10
N GLU A 77 20.46 -14.60 7.88
CA GLU A 77 21.51 -15.21 7.05
C GLU A 77 22.65 -14.22 6.77
N ILE A 78 22.33 -12.95 6.48
CA ILE A 78 23.32 -11.88 6.32
C ILE A 78 24.06 -11.65 7.64
N ILE A 79 23.33 -11.47 8.74
CA ILE A 79 23.90 -11.18 10.06
C ILE A 79 24.85 -12.29 10.50
N ALA A 80 24.49 -13.56 10.29
CA ALA A 80 25.32 -14.72 10.63
C ALA A 80 26.67 -14.76 9.91
N GLN A 81 26.81 -14.07 8.77
CA GLN A 81 28.05 -13.98 8.00
C GLN A 81 28.95 -12.81 8.42
N LEU A 82 28.44 -11.87 9.23
CA LEU A 82 29.20 -10.70 9.67
C LEU A 82 30.25 -11.05 10.75
N PRO A 83 31.31 -10.23 10.89
CA PRO A 83 32.26 -10.33 12.01
C PRO A 83 31.54 -10.32 13.37
N GLY A 84 32.11 -11.03 14.34
CA GLY A 84 31.49 -11.25 15.66
C GLY A 84 30.96 -10.00 16.35
N PRO A 85 31.78 -8.94 16.53
CA PRO A 85 31.32 -7.71 17.20
C PRO A 85 30.18 -7.02 16.46
N ARG A 86 30.28 -6.89 15.14
CA ARG A 86 29.25 -6.27 14.30
C ARG A 86 27.93 -7.06 14.27
N ARG A 87 28.04 -8.39 14.24
CA ARG A 87 26.92 -9.31 14.38
C ARG A 87 26.20 -9.08 15.71
N MET A 88 26.95 -9.01 16.81
CA MET A 88 26.38 -8.75 18.14
C MET A 88 25.69 -7.39 18.22
N ALA A 89 26.29 -6.33 17.66
CA ALA A 89 25.67 -5.01 17.64
C ALA A 89 24.30 -5.00 16.91
N LEU A 90 24.19 -5.70 15.78
CA LEU A 90 22.90 -5.85 15.08
C LEU A 90 21.92 -6.72 15.87
N MET A 91 22.36 -7.84 16.44
CA MET A 91 21.51 -8.69 17.28
C MET A 91 20.95 -7.92 18.48
N GLU A 92 21.79 -7.15 19.19
CA GLU A 92 21.37 -6.26 20.27
C GLU A 92 20.29 -5.29 19.80
N ARG A 93 20.48 -4.65 18.65
CA ARG A 93 19.47 -3.74 18.07
C ARG A 93 18.15 -4.44 17.76
N GLY A 94 18.20 -5.64 17.18
CA GLY A 94 16.99 -6.43 16.90
C GLY A 94 16.24 -6.83 18.17
N ILE A 95 16.95 -7.28 19.20
CA ILE A 95 16.33 -7.63 20.48
C ILE A 95 15.73 -6.39 21.15
N LEU A 96 16.43 -5.24 21.15
CA LEU A 96 15.91 -3.99 21.69
C LEU A 96 14.64 -3.52 20.95
N SER A 97 14.59 -3.69 19.62
CA SER A 97 13.37 -3.44 18.84
C SER A 97 12.20 -4.31 19.31
N LEU A 98 12.43 -5.61 19.50
CA LEU A 98 11.38 -6.51 20.02
C LEU A 98 10.96 -6.16 21.45
N VAL A 99 11.88 -5.69 22.30
CA VAL A 99 11.55 -5.18 23.64
C VAL A 99 10.62 -3.98 23.53
N HIS A 100 10.92 -3.03 22.65
CA HIS A 100 10.08 -1.86 22.38
C HIS A 100 8.70 -2.28 21.87
N ASP A 101 8.63 -3.23 20.94
CA ASP A 101 7.34 -3.72 20.42
C ASP A 101 6.47 -4.36 21.51
N VAL A 102 7.06 -5.06 22.48
CA VAL A 102 6.32 -5.59 23.63
C VAL A 102 5.71 -4.47 24.47
N ILE A 103 6.40 -3.36 24.65
CA ILE A 103 5.91 -2.20 25.41
C ILE A 103 4.78 -1.52 24.63
N THR A 104 4.97 -1.22 23.35
CA THR A 104 3.92 -0.62 22.51
C THR A 104 2.67 -1.51 22.44
N LYS A 105 2.84 -2.84 22.33
CA LYS A 105 1.70 -3.77 22.35
C LYS A 105 1.04 -3.88 23.71
N THR A 106 1.79 -3.68 24.80
CA THR A 106 1.24 -3.63 26.16
C THR A 106 0.25 -2.48 26.29
N GLU A 107 0.67 -1.28 25.88
CA GLU A 107 -0.18 -0.09 25.88
C GLU A 107 -1.42 -0.31 25.01
N TRP A 108 -1.22 -0.65 23.74
CA TRP A 108 -2.30 -0.84 22.77
C TRP A 108 -3.30 -1.93 23.19
N LEU A 109 -2.85 -3.14 23.59
CA LEU A 109 -3.76 -4.21 24.00
C LEU A 109 -4.47 -3.90 25.32
N SER A 110 -3.84 -3.17 26.24
CA SER A 110 -4.51 -2.76 27.48
C SER A 110 -5.62 -1.75 27.21
N ASP A 111 -5.38 -0.80 26.31
CA ASP A 111 -6.35 0.19 25.85
C ASP A 111 -7.53 -0.50 25.15
N CYS A 112 -7.24 -1.37 24.18
CA CYS A 112 -8.26 -2.13 23.47
C CYS A 112 -9.07 -3.02 24.41
N TYR A 113 -8.44 -3.70 25.38
CA TYR A 113 -9.19 -4.54 26.32
C TYR A 113 -10.08 -3.72 27.25
N TYR A 114 -9.59 -2.57 27.74
CA TYR A 114 -10.39 -1.66 28.54
C TYR A 114 -11.61 -1.18 27.74
N GLU A 115 -11.39 -0.77 26.50
CA GLU A 115 -12.41 -0.34 25.55
C GLU A 115 -13.45 -1.43 25.26
N ASP A 116 -13.01 -2.61 24.83
CA ASP A 116 -13.88 -3.73 24.49
C ASP A 116 -14.72 -4.22 25.68
N MET A 117 -14.15 -4.17 26.89
CA MET A 117 -14.84 -4.60 28.10
C MET A 117 -15.87 -3.57 28.61
N THR A 118 -15.70 -2.30 28.28
CA THR A 118 -16.53 -1.18 28.77
C THR A 118 -17.56 -0.75 27.75
N LYS A 119 -17.19 -0.52 26.49
CA LYS A 119 -18.10 -0.04 25.44
C LYS A 119 -18.08 -0.90 24.17
N GLY A 120 -17.05 -1.73 23.95
CA GLY A 120 -16.84 -2.40 22.66
C GLY A 120 -16.15 -1.49 21.65
N GLY A 121 -16.03 -1.93 20.41
CA GLY A 121 -15.64 -1.08 19.28
C GLY A 121 -14.12 -0.90 19.06
N ALA A 122 -13.25 -1.55 19.84
CA ALA A 122 -11.81 -1.57 19.56
C ALA A 122 -11.44 -2.76 18.69
N LEU A 123 -11.40 -3.96 19.26
CA LEU A 123 -11.17 -5.22 18.53
C LEU A 123 -12.43 -6.08 18.46
N ARG A 124 -13.45 -5.73 19.25
CA ARG A 124 -14.75 -6.41 19.29
C ARG A 124 -15.87 -5.46 18.89
N ASP A 125 -17.01 -6.04 18.55
CA ASP A 125 -18.19 -5.24 18.24
C ASP A 125 -18.62 -4.33 19.40
N TRP A 126 -19.28 -3.23 19.05
CA TRP A 126 -19.89 -2.33 20.03
C TRP A 126 -20.87 -3.07 20.93
N LEU A 127 -20.79 -2.80 22.24
CA LEU A 127 -21.75 -3.34 23.18
C LEU A 127 -23.09 -2.60 23.02
N PRO A 128 -24.23 -3.31 23.06
CA PRO A 128 -25.54 -2.67 22.97
C PRO A 128 -25.80 -1.71 24.15
N VAL A 129 -25.14 -1.94 25.29
CA VAL A 129 -25.18 -1.07 26.47
C VAL A 129 -23.77 -0.94 27.06
N PRO A 130 -23.22 0.29 27.18
CA PRO A 130 -21.95 0.52 27.85
C PRO A 130 -21.98 0.01 29.30
N ARG A 131 -20.92 -0.68 29.70
CA ARG A 131 -20.72 -1.27 31.03
C ARG A 131 -19.87 -0.37 31.94
N VAL A 132 -20.12 0.93 31.84
CA VAL A 132 -19.56 1.98 32.70
C VAL A 132 -20.65 2.55 33.61
N ARG A 133 -20.25 3.11 34.75
CA ARG A 133 -21.11 3.85 35.66
C ARG A 133 -21.29 5.29 35.15
N ARG A 134 -22.11 6.09 35.85
CA ARG A 134 -22.33 7.51 35.50
C ARG A 134 -21.06 8.36 35.60
N ASP A 135 -20.09 7.96 36.40
CA ASP A 135 -18.77 8.60 36.52
C ASP A 135 -17.75 8.05 35.49
N MET A 136 -18.22 7.35 34.46
CA MET A 136 -17.43 6.73 33.39
C MET A 136 -16.44 5.64 33.84
N LEU A 137 -16.44 5.28 35.12
CA LEU A 137 -15.64 4.16 35.63
C LEU A 137 -16.31 2.81 35.32
N PRO A 138 -15.55 1.72 35.14
CA PRO A 138 -16.11 0.41 34.86
C PRO A 138 -17.08 -0.06 35.97
N THR A 139 -18.14 -0.78 35.60
CA THR A 139 -18.99 -1.44 36.61
C THR A 139 -18.17 -2.45 37.45
N PRO A 140 -18.56 -2.77 38.70
CA PRO A 140 -17.80 -3.68 39.56
C PRO A 140 -17.51 -5.05 38.93
N LYS A 141 -18.46 -5.59 38.14
CA LYS A 141 -18.28 -6.86 37.41
C LYS A 141 -17.20 -6.72 36.33
N VAL A 142 -17.20 -5.63 35.57
CA VAL A 142 -16.18 -5.36 34.55
C VAL A 142 -14.83 -5.09 35.21
N ALA A 143 -14.77 -4.29 36.27
CA ALA A 143 -13.55 -3.99 37.01
C ALA A 143 -12.84 -5.26 37.52
N ARG A 144 -13.59 -6.25 38.06
CA ARG A 144 -13.03 -7.55 38.45
C ARG A 144 -12.44 -8.34 37.27
N ARG A 145 -13.08 -8.27 36.10
CA ARG A 145 -12.62 -8.96 34.90
C ARG A 145 -11.42 -8.27 34.24
N LEU A 146 -11.39 -6.94 34.28
CA LEU A 146 -10.25 -6.13 33.82
C LEU A 146 -8.97 -6.45 34.59
N ARG A 147 -9.09 -6.78 35.89
CA ARG A 147 -7.96 -7.19 36.76
C ARG A 147 -7.65 -8.68 36.74
N SER A 148 -8.44 -9.49 36.01
CA SER A 148 -8.23 -10.93 35.97
C SER A 148 -7.09 -11.26 35.00
N ARG A 149 -5.95 -11.71 35.54
CA ARG A 149 -4.79 -12.15 34.74
C ARG A 149 -5.16 -13.22 33.69
N ALA A 150 -6.03 -14.16 34.05
CA ALA A 150 -6.50 -15.19 33.13
C ALA A 150 -7.34 -14.61 31.98
N ALA A 151 -8.16 -13.60 32.26
CA ALA A 151 -8.97 -12.93 31.23
C ALA A 151 -8.10 -12.07 30.30
N ILE A 152 -7.14 -11.32 30.86
CA ILE A 152 -6.13 -10.58 30.08
C ILE A 152 -5.37 -11.52 29.16
N LYS A 153 -4.82 -12.63 29.70
CA LYS A 153 -4.08 -13.61 28.90
C LYS A 153 -4.92 -14.16 27.75
N ARG A 154 -6.19 -14.48 28.00
CA ARG A 154 -7.10 -14.97 26.96
C ARG A 154 -7.30 -13.91 25.88
N TYR A 155 -7.57 -12.66 26.26
CA TYR A 155 -7.72 -11.57 25.31
C TYR A 155 -6.47 -11.37 24.44
N ILE A 156 -5.29 -11.38 25.06
CA ILE A 156 -4.00 -11.28 24.34
C ILE A 156 -3.82 -12.44 23.35
N LEU A 157 -4.23 -13.66 23.71
CA LEU A 157 -4.11 -14.82 22.82
C LEU A 157 -5.16 -14.83 21.69
N ASP A 158 -6.36 -14.34 21.96
CA ASP A 158 -7.46 -14.29 21.01
C ASP A 158 -7.24 -13.20 19.94
N GLU A 159 -6.74 -12.03 20.36
CA GLU A 159 -6.61 -10.85 19.49
C GLU A 159 -5.15 -10.56 19.07
N GLY A 160 -4.18 -11.21 19.70
CA GLY A 160 -2.75 -11.01 19.48
C GLY A 160 -2.15 -11.93 18.42
N ASP A 161 -2.79 -12.03 17.24
CA ASP A 161 -2.32 -12.84 16.10
C ASP A 161 -0.86 -12.55 15.69
N GLU A 162 -0.36 -11.35 16.01
CA GLU A 162 1.01 -10.91 15.75
C GLU A 162 2.04 -11.45 16.78
N LEU A 163 1.62 -11.91 17.96
CA LEU A 163 2.56 -12.38 18.99
C LEU A 163 3.25 -13.70 18.63
N PRO A 164 2.55 -14.71 18.06
CA PRO A 164 3.22 -15.87 17.47
C PRO A 164 4.25 -15.50 16.39
N LYS A 165 3.99 -14.44 15.60
CA LYS A 165 4.94 -13.92 14.62
C LYS A 165 6.17 -13.35 15.33
N GLN A 166 6.01 -12.44 16.29
CA GLN A 166 7.12 -11.86 17.03
C GLN A 166 7.98 -12.91 17.76
N ARG A 167 7.34 -13.97 18.27
CA ARG A 167 8.06 -15.12 18.80
C ARG A 167 8.97 -15.77 17.75
N LYS A 168 8.47 -16.00 16.54
CA LYS A 168 9.29 -16.55 15.43
C LYS A 168 10.42 -15.60 15.04
N LEU A 169 10.19 -14.28 15.08
CA LEU A 169 11.25 -13.28 14.85
C LEU A 169 12.34 -13.40 15.91
N PHE A 170 11.95 -13.46 17.20
CA PHE A 170 12.89 -13.68 18.29
C PHE A 170 13.65 -15.00 18.15
N GLU A 171 12.96 -16.11 17.85
CA GLU A 171 13.57 -17.42 17.64
C GLU A 171 14.57 -17.40 16.47
N THR A 172 14.26 -16.66 15.40
CA THR A 172 15.17 -16.47 14.25
C THR A 172 16.43 -15.71 14.65
N LEU A 173 16.30 -14.60 15.39
CA LEU A 173 17.45 -13.86 15.92
C LEU A 173 18.27 -14.70 16.92
N ALA A 174 17.60 -15.41 17.83
CA ALA A 174 18.25 -16.23 18.85
C ALA A 174 19.00 -17.43 18.27
N ALA A 175 18.66 -17.87 17.05
CA ALA A 175 19.37 -18.92 16.33
C ALA A 175 20.69 -18.44 15.70
N ILE A 176 20.91 -17.12 15.59
CA ILE A 176 22.16 -16.57 15.07
C ILE A 176 23.29 -16.88 16.07
N PRO A 177 24.41 -17.49 15.63
CA PRO A 177 25.50 -17.81 16.54
C PRO A 177 26.07 -16.54 17.17
N PRO A 178 26.21 -16.49 18.51
CA PRO A 178 26.71 -15.31 19.19
C PRO A 178 28.13 -14.98 18.72
N GLY A 179 28.42 -13.69 18.65
CA GLY A 179 29.78 -13.17 18.43
C GLY A 179 30.46 -12.79 19.75
N GLY A 180 31.70 -12.31 19.65
CA GLY A 180 32.33 -11.57 20.74
C GLY A 180 31.55 -10.28 21.07
N PRO A 181 31.74 -9.71 22.27
CA PRO A 181 30.98 -8.53 22.71
C PRO A 181 31.12 -7.37 21.72
N ALA A 182 30.02 -6.66 21.46
CA ALA A 182 30.03 -5.44 20.67
C ALA A 182 30.55 -4.26 21.52
N THR A 183 31.46 -3.48 20.93
CA THR A 183 31.90 -2.21 21.48
C THR A 183 30.95 -1.08 21.05
N ASP A 184 31.03 0.09 21.71
CA ASP A 184 30.28 1.27 21.26
C ASP A 184 30.70 1.71 19.86
N GLU A 185 31.98 1.52 19.50
CA GLU A 185 32.47 1.80 18.16
C GLU A 185 31.80 0.91 17.09
N ASP A 186 31.54 -0.37 17.39
CA ASP A 186 30.83 -1.28 16.49
C ASP A 186 29.37 -0.84 16.28
N ARG A 187 28.72 -0.36 17.35
CA ARG A 187 27.35 0.17 17.30
C ARG A 187 27.31 1.44 16.46
N ASP A 188 28.21 2.38 16.73
CA ASP A 188 28.32 3.64 16.01
C ASP A 188 28.67 3.43 14.54
N ALA A 189 29.50 2.43 14.22
CA ALA A 189 29.84 2.09 12.85
C ALA A 189 28.60 1.72 12.03
N ILE A 190 27.63 1.00 12.61
CA ILE A 190 26.37 0.68 11.91
C ILE A 190 25.58 1.96 11.58
N PHE A 191 25.48 2.90 12.53
CA PHE A 191 24.77 4.16 12.31
C PHE A 191 25.49 5.06 11.31
N ARG A 192 26.83 5.12 11.37
CA ARG A 192 27.64 5.82 10.36
C ARG A 192 27.42 5.24 8.98
N ASP A 193 27.47 3.91 8.82
CA ASP A 193 27.29 3.27 7.52
C ASP A 193 25.88 3.49 6.95
N LEU A 194 24.84 3.49 7.81
CA LEU A 194 23.48 3.87 7.42
C LEU A 194 23.40 5.34 7.00
N GLY A 195 24.02 6.24 7.77
CA GLY A 195 24.09 7.66 7.48
C GLY A 195 24.79 7.94 6.14
N ASP A 196 25.93 7.31 5.90
CA ASP A 196 26.69 7.42 4.65
C ASP A 196 25.88 6.91 3.45
N GLN A 197 25.11 5.82 3.63
CA GLN A 197 24.21 5.32 2.60
C GLN A 197 23.07 6.30 2.32
N MET A 198 22.45 6.88 3.34
CA MET A 198 21.40 7.90 3.20
C MET A 198 21.92 9.18 2.54
N GLU A 199 23.12 9.63 2.90
CA GLU A 199 23.73 10.82 2.31
C GLU A 199 24.13 10.59 0.85
N SER A 200 24.70 9.42 0.54
CA SER A 200 24.95 8.96 -0.83
C SER A 200 23.67 9.01 -1.67
N HIS A 201 22.55 8.57 -1.11
CA HIS A 201 21.26 8.66 -1.76
C HIS A 201 20.76 10.10 -1.93
N ALA A 202 20.83 10.92 -0.89
CA ALA A 202 20.42 12.33 -0.97
C ALA A 202 21.23 13.08 -2.04
N ARG A 203 22.51 12.71 -2.26
CA ARG A 203 23.31 13.21 -3.39
C ARG A 203 22.77 12.72 -4.73
N ALA A 204 22.50 11.42 -4.87
CA ALA A 204 21.94 10.86 -6.11
C ALA A 204 20.57 11.45 -6.47
N ALA A 205 19.68 11.64 -5.49
CA ALA A 205 18.37 12.26 -5.67
C ALA A 205 18.49 13.72 -6.12
N ARG A 206 19.38 14.50 -5.50
CA ARG A 206 19.70 15.87 -5.95
C ARG A 206 20.19 15.88 -7.39
N GLN A 207 21.10 14.99 -7.76
CA GLN A 207 21.61 14.86 -9.12
C GLN A 207 20.48 14.46 -10.12
N ALA A 208 19.55 13.61 -9.71
CA ALA A 208 18.41 13.22 -10.53
C ALA A 208 17.45 14.40 -10.76
N VAL A 209 17.17 15.20 -9.74
CA VAL A 209 16.38 16.44 -9.85
C VAL A 209 17.07 17.46 -10.74
N GLU A 210 18.38 17.67 -10.57
CA GLU A 210 19.17 18.53 -11.46
C GLU A 210 19.10 18.05 -12.92
N THR A 211 19.18 16.73 -13.13
CA THR A 211 19.06 16.13 -14.47
C THR A 211 17.66 16.33 -15.05
N ALA A 212 16.61 16.15 -14.24
CA ALA A 212 15.22 16.35 -14.66
C ALA A 212 14.93 17.82 -15.00
N ASN A 213 15.41 18.75 -14.17
CA ASN A 213 15.31 20.19 -14.43
C ASN A 213 16.04 20.56 -15.72
N TRP A 214 17.26 20.05 -15.92
CA TRP A 214 17.99 20.23 -17.17
C TRP A 214 17.25 19.64 -18.38
N MET A 215 16.58 18.49 -18.24
CA MET A 215 15.74 17.93 -19.30
C MET A 215 14.52 18.82 -19.59
N ALA A 216 13.87 19.39 -18.57
CA ALA A 216 12.75 20.32 -18.75
C ALA A 216 13.20 21.64 -19.43
N GLU A 217 14.37 22.17 -19.03
CA GLU A 217 15.00 23.30 -19.71
C GLU A 217 15.28 22.97 -21.18
N MET A 218 15.77 21.76 -21.46
CA MET A 218 16.00 21.30 -22.82
C MET A 218 14.70 21.26 -23.63
N GLU A 219 13.62 20.69 -23.08
CA GLU A 219 12.31 20.64 -23.75
C GLU A 219 11.76 22.03 -24.10
N ALA A 220 12.03 23.04 -23.28
CA ALA A 220 11.64 24.42 -23.55
C ALA A 220 12.48 25.11 -24.64
N MET A 221 13.65 24.58 -24.98
CA MET A 221 14.51 25.13 -26.02
C MET A 221 14.05 24.74 -27.42
N SER A 222 14.43 25.56 -28.42
CA SER A 222 14.24 25.16 -29.82
C SER A 222 15.05 23.90 -30.13
N PRO A 223 14.61 23.04 -31.08
CA PRO A 223 15.34 21.82 -31.43
C PRO A 223 16.81 22.07 -31.84
N ALA A 224 17.12 23.22 -32.43
CA ALA A 224 18.49 23.60 -32.75
C ALA A 224 19.32 23.92 -31.49
N ALA A 225 18.74 24.68 -30.56
CA ALA A 225 19.38 25.00 -29.28
C ALA A 225 19.55 23.76 -28.37
N GLN A 226 18.61 22.82 -28.41
CA GLN A 226 18.73 21.51 -27.75
C GLN A 226 19.95 20.74 -28.26
N VAL A 227 20.11 20.67 -29.58
CA VAL A 227 21.23 19.98 -30.22
C VAL A 227 22.55 20.65 -29.83
N ASP A 228 22.65 21.98 -29.87
CA ASP A 228 23.88 22.68 -29.50
C ASP A 228 24.25 22.46 -28.02
N GLN A 229 23.29 22.56 -27.11
CA GLN A 229 23.56 22.39 -25.67
C GLN A 229 23.98 20.95 -25.32
N VAL A 230 23.34 19.95 -25.94
CA VAL A 230 23.71 18.54 -25.80
C VAL A 230 25.08 18.27 -26.42
N LEU A 231 25.39 18.84 -27.59
CA LEU A 231 26.68 18.64 -28.26
C LEU A 231 27.83 19.21 -27.41
N VAL A 232 27.69 20.39 -26.81
CA VAL A 232 28.74 21.01 -25.97
C VAL A 232 29.19 20.11 -24.82
N ARG A 233 28.30 19.30 -24.24
CA ARG A 233 28.60 18.43 -23.08
C ARG A 233 29.08 17.02 -23.44
N LEU A 234 28.98 16.60 -24.70
CA LEU A 234 29.29 15.24 -25.10
C LEU A 234 30.72 15.08 -25.62
N LYS A 235 31.37 13.98 -25.18
CA LYS A 235 32.60 13.47 -25.81
C LYS A 235 32.33 13.15 -27.30
N PRO A 236 33.33 13.31 -28.20
CA PRO A 236 33.13 13.20 -29.66
C PRO A 236 32.41 11.92 -30.12
N ASP A 237 32.72 10.78 -29.49
CA ASP A 237 32.13 9.48 -29.88
C ASP A 237 30.65 9.35 -29.50
N ALA A 238 30.22 9.98 -28.40
CA ALA A 238 28.82 10.00 -27.98
C ALA A 238 27.96 10.86 -28.92
N ARG A 239 28.54 11.93 -29.50
CA ARG A 239 27.87 12.77 -30.51
C ARG A 239 27.48 11.97 -31.76
N ARG A 240 28.28 10.97 -32.15
CA ARG A 240 28.00 10.12 -33.32
C ARG A 240 26.83 9.18 -33.08
N ARG A 241 26.79 8.50 -31.93
CA ARG A 241 25.74 7.54 -31.56
C ARG A 241 24.36 8.18 -31.42
N ILE A 242 24.29 9.39 -30.87
CA ILE A 242 23.01 10.12 -30.74
C ILE A 242 22.44 10.49 -32.10
N ARG A 243 23.29 10.88 -33.06
CA ARG A 243 22.88 11.21 -34.43
C ARG A 243 22.21 10.01 -35.11
N ASP A 244 22.74 8.81 -34.90
CA ASP A 244 22.18 7.58 -35.44
C ASP A 244 20.84 7.20 -34.76
N LYS A 245 20.71 7.43 -33.44
CA LYS A 245 19.46 7.22 -32.71
C LYS A 245 18.33 8.14 -33.18
N ILE A 246 18.61 9.44 -33.36
CA ILE A 246 17.64 10.41 -33.89
C ILE A 246 17.13 9.97 -35.27
N ARG A 247 18.02 9.43 -36.11
CA ARG A 247 17.64 8.90 -37.43
C ARG A 247 16.67 7.72 -37.34
N LEU A 248 16.82 6.84 -36.35
CA LEU A 248 15.91 5.72 -36.08
C LEU A 248 14.54 6.18 -35.57
N GLU A 249 14.49 7.14 -34.64
CA GLU A 249 13.23 7.69 -34.11
C GLU A 249 12.41 8.41 -35.18
N LEU A 250 13.07 9.15 -36.08
CA LEU A 250 12.40 9.77 -37.23
C LEU A 250 11.78 8.72 -38.16
N LYS A 251 12.40 7.54 -38.29
CA LYS A 251 11.86 6.41 -39.07
C LYS A 251 10.61 5.82 -38.41
N ASP A 252 10.62 5.66 -37.08
CA ASP A 252 9.46 5.15 -36.33
C ASP A 252 8.26 6.13 -36.37
N ARG A 253 8.51 7.43 -36.16
CA ARG A 253 7.47 8.47 -36.31
C ARG A 253 6.81 8.44 -37.70
N LYS A 254 7.59 8.19 -38.76
CA LYS A 254 7.08 8.05 -40.12
C LYS A 254 6.18 6.82 -40.28
N GLN A 255 6.49 5.71 -39.61
CA GLN A 255 5.64 4.52 -39.60
C GLN A 255 4.33 4.73 -38.83
N ARG A 256 4.38 5.33 -37.63
CA ARG A 256 3.16 5.65 -36.85
C ARG A 256 2.21 6.58 -37.59
N ARG A 257 2.73 7.63 -38.24
CA ARG A 257 1.93 8.54 -39.09
C ARG A 257 1.23 7.80 -40.23
N ARG A 258 1.87 6.79 -40.83
CA ARG A 258 1.23 5.96 -41.87
C ARG A 258 0.12 5.10 -41.30
N ALA A 259 0.29 4.54 -40.10
CA ALA A 259 -0.76 3.76 -39.42
C ALA A 259 -1.98 4.63 -39.10
N VAL A 260 -1.77 5.78 -38.43
CA VAL A 260 -2.85 6.73 -38.12
C VAL A 260 -3.56 7.19 -39.40
N LYS A 261 -2.83 7.52 -40.47
CA LYS A 261 -3.44 7.92 -41.75
C LYS A 261 -4.37 6.83 -42.31
N ARG A 262 -3.98 5.55 -42.24
CA ARG A 262 -4.82 4.44 -42.71
C ARG A 262 -6.06 4.27 -41.82
N ALA A 263 -5.89 4.31 -40.50
CA ALA A 263 -7.00 4.24 -39.54
C ALA A 263 -8.00 5.39 -39.74
N SER A 264 -7.52 6.62 -39.97
CA SER A 264 -8.39 7.77 -40.25
C SER A 264 -9.20 7.61 -41.53
N MET A 265 -8.66 6.95 -42.56
CA MET A 265 -9.41 6.68 -43.79
C MET A 265 -10.55 5.69 -43.56
N LEU A 266 -10.30 4.61 -42.82
CA LEU A 266 -11.33 3.64 -42.44
C LEU A 266 -12.39 4.32 -41.56
N ALA A 267 -11.95 5.05 -40.53
CA ALA A 267 -12.85 5.75 -39.64
C ALA A 267 -13.72 6.77 -40.37
N ALA A 268 -13.16 7.52 -41.32
CA ALA A 268 -13.92 8.49 -42.09
C ALA A 268 -14.97 7.82 -42.99
N ALA A 269 -14.71 6.60 -43.47
CA ALA A 269 -15.67 5.82 -44.26
C ALA A 269 -16.85 5.32 -43.41
N VAL A 270 -16.62 4.99 -42.12
CA VAL A 270 -17.66 4.46 -41.21
C VAL A 270 -18.43 5.58 -40.50
N LEU A 271 -17.74 6.62 -40.05
CA LEU A 271 -18.27 7.67 -39.17
C LEU A 271 -18.48 9.03 -39.85
N GLY A 272 -17.95 9.19 -41.06
CA GLY A 272 -17.86 10.48 -41.74
C GLY A 272 -16.62 11.30 -41.34
N ALA A 273 -16.10 12.05 -42.30
CA ALA A 273 -14.87 12.83 -42.11
C ALA A 273 -15.00 13.94 -41.05
N SER A 274 -16.19 14.55 -40.90
CA SER A 274 -16.46 15.56 -39.88
C SER A 274 -16.34 15.00 -38.47
N THR A 275 -16.93 13.82 -38.21
CA THR A 275 -16.89 13.13 -36.92
C THR A 275 -15.46 12.73 -36.55
N VAL A 276 -14.69 12.17 -37.49
CA VAL A 276 -13.28 11.81 -37.26
C VAL A 276 -12.44 13.06 -36.99
N SER A 277 -12.72 14.16 -37.68
CA SER A 277 -12.04 15.43 -37.46
C SER A 277 -12.32 16.00 -36.06
N ALA A 278 -13.59 15.97 -35.62
CA ALA A 278 -13.99 16.37 -34.27
C ALA A 278 -13.29 15.50 -33.21
N PHE A 279 -13.34 14.19 -33.38
CA PHE A 279 -12.68 13.24 -32.50
C PHE A 279 -11.16 13.49 -32.40
N ALA A 280 -10.50 13.74 -33.53
CA ALA A 280 -9.06 14.03 -33.57
C ALA A 280 -8.68 15.35 -32.87
N ARG A 281 -9.64 16.28 -32.69
CA ARG A 281 -9.47 17.50 -31.86
C ARG A 281 -9.71 17.25 -30.37
N GLY A 282 -10.03 16.02 -29.98
CA GLY A 282 -10.35 15.66 -28.59
C GLY A 282 -11.80 15.94 -28.20
N GLU A 283 -12.68 16.24 -29.17
CA GLU A 283 -14.11 16.39 -28.92
C GLU A 283 -14.74 15.02 -28.65
N GLN A 284 -15.79 15.00 -27.82
CA GLN A 284 -16.55 13.78 -27.56
C GLN A 284 -17.45 13.48 -28.76
N VAL A 285 -17.39 12.25 -29.27
CA VAL A 285 -18.28 11.76 -30.31
C VAL A 285 -19.41 10.96 -29.68
N MET A 286 -20.64 11.25 -30.08
CA MET A 286 -21.84 10.48 -29.72
C MET A 286 -22.19 9.52 -30.85
N LEU A 287 -22.34 8.25 -30.51
CA LEU A 287 -22.74 7.16 -31.41
C LEU A 287 -24.16 6.74 -31.01
N PRO A 288 -25.20 7.19 -31.74
CA PRO A 288 -26.58 6.89 -31.38
C PRO A 288 -26.91 5.43 -31.67
N GLY A 289 -27.30 4.68 -30.64
CA GLY A 289 -27.82 3.32 -30.75
C GLY A 289 -29.35 3.27 -30.61
N PRO A 290 -29.95 2.08 -30.73
CA PRO A 290 -31.41 1.90 -30.64
C PRO A 290 -31.97 2.14 -29.23
N GLU A 291 -31.21 1.77 -28.19
CA GLU A 291 -31.67 1.85 -26.79
C GLU A 291 -30.86 2.85 -25.96
N VAL A 292 -29.57 2.96 -26.24
CA VAL A 292 -28.64 3.87 -25.59
C VAL A 292 -27.69 4.47 -26.62
N SER A 293 -27.10 5.61 -26.30
CA SER A 293 -26.01 6.20 -27.06
C SER A 293 -24.67 5.90 -26.39
N ILE A 294 -23.65 5.60 -27.19
CA ILE A 294 -22.27 5.43 -26.71
C ILE A 294 -21.49 6.70 -27.00
N SER A 295 -20.84 7.25 -25.98
CA SER A 295 -19.93 8.37 -26.14
C SER A 295 -18.48 7.89 -26.13
N ALA A 296 -17.62 8.50 -26.93
CA ALA A 296 -16.19 8.20 -26.97
C ALA A 296 -15.37 9.49 -27.07
N LYS A 297 -14.32 9.60 -26.27
CA LYS A 297 -13.41 10.75 -26.24
C LYS A 297 -11.96 10.31 -26.10
N LEU A 298 -11.04 10.98 -26.80
CA LEU A 298 -9.61 10.77 -26.60
C LEU A 298 -9.17 11.21 -25.20
N THR A 299 -8.35 10.38 -24.58
CA THR A 299 -7.67 10.62 -23.29
C THR A 299 -6.19 10.96 -23.48
N GLY A 300 -5.61 10.63 -24.63
CA GLY A 300 -4.23 10.91 -25.00
C GLY A 300 -4.03 11.03 -26.52
N PRO A 301 -2.79 10.84 -27.04
CA PRO A 301 -2.52 10.95 -28.47
C PRO A 301 -3.33 9.96 -29.31
N ILE A 302 -3.78 10.37 -30.50
CA ILE A 302 -4.58 9.51 -31.41
C ILE A 302 -3.89 8.21 -31.85
N SER A 303 -2.56 8.14 -31.70
CA SER A 303 -1.75 6.94 -31.97
C SER A 303 -1.63 6.00 -30.78
N GLU A 304 -2.12 6.40 -29.61
CA GLU A 304 -2.14 5.57 -28.41
C GLU A 304 -3.02 4.33 -28.64
N SER A 305 -2.59 3.21 -28.07
CA SER A 305 -3.19 1.90 -28.25
C SER A 305 -3.38 1.25 -26.88
N GLY A 306 -4.37 0.36 -26.77
CA GLY A 306 -4.62 -0.38 -25.54
C GLY A 306 -5.60 0.31 -24.59
N HIS A 307 -5.58 -0.15 -23.34
CA HIS A 307 -6.49 0.30 -22.30
C HIS A 307 -6.28 1.77 -21.97
N GLY A 308 -7.37 2.54 -21.98
CA GLY A 308 -7.33 3.95 -21.64
C GLY A 308 -6.95 4.87 -22.80
N ALA A 309 -6.92 4.40 -24.05
CA ALA A 309 -6.81 5.26 -25.24
C ALA A 309 -8.11 6.07 -25.50
N LEU A 310 -9.25 5.55 -25.05
CA LEU A 310 -10.56 6.18 -25.09
C LEU A 310 -11.19 6.26 -23.69
N SER A 311 -11.90 7.34 -23.42
CA SER A 311 -12.94 7.38 -22.40
C SER A 311 -14.29 7.10 -23.06
N VAL A 312 -14.94 6.01 -22.65
CA VAL A 312 -16.22 5.56 -23.21
C VAL A 312 -17.33 5.70 -22.18
N GLY A 313 -18.48 6.24 -22.58
CA GLY A 313 -19.65 6.40 -21.72
C GLY A 313 -20.92 5.83 -22.35
N VAL A 314 -21.85 5.38 -21.50
CA VAL A 314 -23.21 5.01 -21.91
C VAL A 314 -24.15 6.14 -21.52
N HIS A 315 -25.02 6.52 -22.45
CA HIS A 315 -26.01 7.57 -22.27
C HIS A 315 -27.40 7.09 -22.69
N GLN A 316 -28.43 7.59 -22.04
CA GLN A 316 -29.79 7.51 -22.57
C GLN A 316 -29.89 8.28 -23.89
N LEU A 317 -30.96 8.04 -24.65
CA LEU A 317 -31.19 8.70 -25.93
C LEU A 317 -31.40 10.23 -25.80
N ASP A 318 -31.78 10.72 -24.61
CA ASP A 318 -31.88 12.15 -24.30
C ASP A 318 -30.52 12.80 -23.95
N GLY A 319 -29.44 12.00 -23.92
CA GLY A 319 -28.08 12.43 -23.57
C GLY A 319 -27.70 12.24 -22.10
N THR A 320 -28.65 11.88 -21.22
CA THR A 320 -28.38 11.64 -19.79
C THR A 320 -27.36 10.51 -19.63
N ARG A 321 -26.26 10.79 -18.92
CA ARG A 321 -25.22 9.78 -18.70
C ARG A 321 -25.71 8.70 -17.73
N LEU A 322 -25.44 7.44 -18.08
CA LEU A 322 -25.76 6.27 -17.27
C LEU A 322 -24.52 5.72 -16.57
N ALA A 323 -23.42 5.52 -17.30
CA ALA A 323 -22.19 4.96 -16.75
C ALA A 323 -20.97 5.29 -17.62
N GLY A 324 -19.76 5.06 -17.10
CA GLY A 324 -18.56 4.82 -17.89
C GLY A 324 -18.40 3.35 -18.26
N VAL A 325 -17.77 3.07 -19.40
CA VAL A 325 -17.40 1.72 -19.82
C VAL A 325 -15.91 1.65 -20.09
N CYS A 326 -15.24 0.73 -19.42
CA CYS A 326 -13.83 0.44 -19.66
C CYS A 326 -13.73 -0.68 -20.69
N VAL A 327 -13.33 -0.35 -21.91
CA VAL A 327 -13.19 -1.30 -23.03
C VAL A 327 -11.70 -1.62 -23.24
N TYR A 328 -11.37 -2.90 -23.32
CA TYR A 328 -10.00 -3.38 -23.57
C TYR A 328 -9.86 -3.80 -25.03
N GLN A 329 -9.17 -2.99 -25.82
CA GLN A 329 -8.81 -3.32 -27.20
C GLN A 329 -7.36 -2.94 -27.46
N GLU A 330 -6.52 -3.89 -27.87
CA GLU A 330 -5.14 -3.66 -28.29
C GLU A 330 -5.06 -3.07 -29.70
N ALA A 331 -5.78 -1.97 -29.92
CA ALA A 331 -5.83 -1.25 -31.19
C ALA A 331 -5.64 0.25 -30.95
N PRO A 332 -5.16 1.01 -31.96
CA PRO A 332 -5.14 2.47 -31.91
C PRO A 332 -6.53 3.07 -31.63
N ALA A 333 -6.57 4.23 -30.99
CA ALA A 333 -7.82 4.91 -30.59
C ALA A 333 -8.86 5.04 -31.72
N LEU A 334 -8.42 5.31 -32.96
CA LEU A 334 -9.32 5.39 -34.12
C LEU A 334 -9.95 4.04 -34.50
N ASP A 335 -9.20 2.96 -34.40
CA ASP A 335 -9.71 1.63 -34.71
C ASP A 335 -10.69 1.17 -33.62
N GLN A 336 -10.42 1.54 -32.36
CA GLN A 336 -11.37 1.33 -31.26
C GLN A 336 -12.68 2.10 -31.46
N LEU A 337 -12.59 3.37 -31.88
CA LEU A 337 -13.78 4.18 -32.18
C LEU A 337 -14.60 3.57 -33.31
N VAL A 338 -13.94 3.05 -34.37
CA VAL A 338 -14.61 2.36 -35.47
C VAL A 338 -15.29 1.09 -34.99
N SER A 339 -14.62 0.28 -34.16
CA SER A 339 -15.20 -0.92 -33.57
C SER A 339 -16.48 -0.59 -32.79
N LEU A 340 -16.43 0.40 -31.90
CA LEU A 340 -17.61 0.86 -31.14
C LEU A 340 -18.73 1.31 -32.08
N ALA A 341 -18.40 2.11 -33.11
CA ALA A 341 -19.38 2.58 -34.09
C ALA A 341 -20.08 1.44 -34.83
N MET A 342 -19.32 0.43 -35.24
CA MET A 342 -19.87 -0.73 -35.94
C MET A 342 -20.81 -1.54 -35.03
N HIS A 343 -20.44 -1.79 -33.77
CA HIS A 343 -21.31 -2.47 -32.81
C HIS A 343 -22.60 -1.68 -32.54
N VAL A 344 -22.51 -0.36 -32.40
CA VAL A 344 -23.69 0.50 -32.21
C VAL A 344 -24.60 0.49 -33.43
N GLN A 345 -24.04 0.65 -34.64
CA GLN A 345 -24.78 0.65 -35.90
C GLN A 345 -25.45 -0.71 -36.20
N SER A 346 -24.85 -1.81 -35.74
CA SER A 346 -25.44 -3.14 -35.89
C SER A 346 -26.46 -3.50 -34.81
N GLY A 347 -26.72 -2.60 -33.85
CA GLY A 347 -27.63 -2.83 -32.74
C GLY A 347 -27.06 -3.71 -31.61
N ASN A 348 -25.76 -4.02 -31.64
CA ASN A 348 -25.11 -4.93 -30.69
C ASN A 348 -24.45 -4.14 -29.55
N VAL A 349 -25.18 -3.22 -28.93
CA VAL A 349 -24.63 -2.42 -27.82
C VAL A 349 -24.37 -3.27 -26.59
N GLU A 350 -25.14 -4.34 -26.40
CA GLU A 350 -24.94 -5.31 -25.31
C GLU A 350 -23.55 -5.96 -25.35
N ASP A 351 -22.97 -6.20 -26.53
CA ASP A 351 -21.61 -6.75 -26.67
C ASP A 351 -20.56 -5.79 -26.07
N ILE A 352 -20.74 -4.48 -26.28
CA ILE A 352 -19.86 -3.44 -25.73
C ILE A 352 -19.94 -3.47 -24.19
N LEU A 353 -21.16 -3.59 -23.64
CA LEU A 353 -21.36 -3.66 -22.20
C LEU A 353 -20.85 -4.98 -21.61
N THR A 354 -20.98 -6.09 -22.34
CA THR A 354 -20.54 -7.42 -21.93
C THR A 354 -19.03 -7.53 -21.86
N ILE A 355 -18.32 -6.98 -22.85
CA ILE A 355 -16.85 -7.00 -22.91
C ILE A 355 -16.25 -5.89 -22.02
N GLY A 356 -17.00 -4.81 -21.79
CA GLY A 356 -16.56 -3.67 -21.01
C GLY A 356 -16.82 -3.81 -19.50
N ASN A 357 -16.02 -3.12 -18.69
CA ASN A 357 -16.31 -2.98 -17.26
C ASN A 357 -17.05 -1.66 -17.01
N LEU A 358 -18.28 -1.74 -16.47
CA LEU A 358 -19.00 -0.55 -16.03
C LEU A 358 -18.32 0.09 -14.82
N TYR A 359 -18.21 1.42 -14.83
CA TYR A 359 -17.71 2.22 -13.71
C TYR A 359 -18.46 3.56 -13.67
N SER A 360 -18.37 4.29 -12.55
CA SER A 360 -19.08 5.57 -12.37
C SER A 360 -20.56 5.48 -12.77
N ILE A 361 -21.27 4.51 -12.19
CA ILE A 361 -22.70 4.27 -12.45
C ILE A 361 -23.49 5.41 -11.82
N GLU A 362 -24.21 6.16 -12.65
CA GLU A 362 -25.01 7.32 -12.24
C GLU A 362 -26.40 6.86 -11.74
N PRO A 363 -27.09 7.63 -10.88
CA PRO A 363 -28.41 7.25 -10.35
C PRO A 363 -29.46 6.93 -11.42
N ALA A 364 -29.39 7.59 -12.59
CA ALA A 364 -30.29 7.32 -13.71
C ALA A 364 -30.15 5.90 -14.29
N ALA A 365 -29.02 5.23 -14.05
CA ALA A 365 -28.77 3.88 -14.53
C ALA A 365 -29.49 2.80 -13.72
N ASP A 366 -29.87 3.07 -12.47
CA ASP A 366 -30.59 2.12 -11.61
C ASP A 366 -31.98 1.76 -12.18
N ALA A 367 -32.54 2.63 -13.01
CA ALA A 367 -33.83 2.40 -13.67
C ALA A 367 -33.69 1.88 -15.12
N HIS A 368 -32.48 1.80 -15.68
CA HIS A 368 -32.29 1.46 -17.09
C HIS A 368 -32.20 -0.06 -17.31
N PRO A 369 -33.11 -0.69 -18.10
CA PRO A 369 -33.18 -2.15 -18.23
C PRO A 369 -31.86 -2.82 -18.62
N LEU A 370 -31.17 -2.29 -19.64
CA LEU A 370 -29.86 -2.82 -20.08
C LEU A 370 -28.78 -2.78 -19.00
N ILE A 371 -28.74 -1.71 -18.20
CA ILE A 371 -27.69 -1.57 -17.16
C ILE A 371 -28.01 -2.45 -15.96
N VAL A 372 -29.29 -2.54 -15.57
CA VAL A 372 -29.75 -3.42 -14.49
C VAL A 372 -29.49 -4.89 -14.83
N ALA A 373 -29.85 -5.33 -16.04
CA ALA A 373 -29.58 -6.69 -16.51
C ALA A 373 -28.09 -7.03 -16.44
N HIS A 374 -27.22 -6.10 -16.87
CA HIS A 374 -25.78 -6.30 -16.82
C HIS A 374 -25.20 -6.30 -15.39
N ARG A 375 -25.76 -5.52 -14.45
CA ARG A 375 -25.36 -5.54 -13.03
C ARG A 375 -25.78 -6.83 -12.32
N GLY A 376 -27.01 -7.29 -12.58
CA GLY A 376 -27.57 -8.51 -11.98
C GLY A 376 -26.74 -9.74 -12.30
N ALA A 377 -26.35 -9.92 -13.57
CA ALA A 377 -25.50 -11.01 -14.01
C ALA A 377 -24.11 -11.06 -13.35
N ARG A 378 -23.66 -9.95 -12.75
CA ARG A 378 -22.34 -9.82 -12.13
C ARG A 378 -22.38 -9.89 -10.60
N LEU A 379 -23.48 -9.46 -9.98
CA LEU A 379 -23.71 -9.58 -8.54
C LEU A 379 -23.90 -11.05 -8.12
N ASP A 380 -24.43 -11.90 -8.99
CA ASP A 380 -24.55 -13.35 -8.74
C ASP A 380 -23.20 -14.06 -8.56
N LEU A 381 -22.09 -13.46 -9.01
CA LEU A 381 -20.74 -13.98 -8.76
C LEU A 381 -20.20 -13.62 -7.37
N HIS A 382 -20.85 -12.71 -6.63
CA HIS A 382 -20.41 -12.22 -5.32
C HIS A 382 -21.50 -12.23 -4.22
N ALA A 383 -22.73 -12.64 -4.53
CA ALA A 383 -23.86 -12.71 -3.61
C ALA A 383 -23.80 -13.92 -2.65
N GLY A 384 -22.69 -14.07 -1.93
CA GLY A 384 -22.70 -14.74 -0.63
C GLY A 384 -23.33 -13.79 0.39
N GLU A 385 -24.62 -13.97 0.64
CA GLU A 385 -25.50 -13.14 1.49
C GLU A 385 -24.85 -12.68 2.81
N TRP A 386 -24.78 -11.36 3.02
CA TRP A 386 -24.60 -10.72 4.32
C TRP A 386 -25.79 -9.78 4.55
N GLU A 387 -26.79 -10.24 5.30
CA GLU A 387 -27.86 -9.37 5.80
C GLU A 387 -27.41 -8.70 7.10
N VAL A 388 -27.29 -7.36 7.10
CA VAL A 388 -27.11 -6.57 8.32
C VAL A 388 -28.49 -6.18 8.84
N PRO A 389 -28.90 -6.58 10.06
CA PRO A 389 -30.21 -6.22 10.60
C PRO A 389 -30.30 -4.72 10.91
N PRO A 390 -31.49 -4.11 10.77
CA PRO A 390 -31.70 -2.70 11.08
C PRO A 390 -31.61 -2.46 12.59
N ALA A 391 -30.60 -1.71 13.03
CA ALA A 391 -30.45 -1.34 14.44
C ALA A 391 -31.53 -0.33 14.86
N GLU A 392 -32.41 -0.73 15.79
CA GLU A 392 -33.32 0.16 16.51
C GLU A 392 -32.51 1.23 17.27
N ARG A 393 -32.67 2.51 16.91
CA ARG A 393 -32.08 3.63 17.66
C ARG A 393 -32.90 3.87 18.93
N PRO A 394 -32.33 3.76 20.14
CA PRO A 394 -33.09 4.05 21.35
C PRO A 394 -33.31 5.57 21.49
N GLU A 395 -34.56 6.02 21.41
CA GLU A 395 -35.00 7.42 21.61
C GLU A 395 -34.76 7.96 23.05
N ARG A 396 -34.06 7.23 23.93
CA ARG A 396 -33.95 7.52 25.37
C ARG A 396 -32.71 8.30 25.82
N LEU A 397 -31.87 8.80 24.92
CA LEU A 397 -30.79 9.70 25.30
C LEU A 397 -31.29 11.15 25.25
N GLY A 398 -31.92 11.60 26.34
CA GLY A 398 -32.28 13.00 26.55
C GLY A 398 -31.08 13.91 26.29
N ARG A 399 -31.32 15.16 25.84
CA ARG A 399 -30.30 16.13 25.41
C ARG A 399 -29.08 16.18 26.35
N ILE A 400 -28.05 15.38 26.06
CA ILE A 400 -26.76 15.42 26.74
C ILE A 400 -26.11 16.75 26.33
N ARG A 401 -25.69 17.58 27.29
CA ARG A 401 -25.01 18.83 26.95
C ARG A 401 -23.64 18.48 26.38
N ARG A 402 -23.14 19.26 25.40
CA ARG A 402 -21.80 19.04 24.82
C ARG A 402 -20.69 19.01 25.88
N GLN A 403 -20.85 19.79 26.96
CA GLN A 403 -19.94 19.80 28.10
C GLN A 403 -19.89 18.42 28.78
N ASP A 404 -21.04 17.80 29.02
CA ASP A 404 -21.12 16.47 29.64
C ASP A 404 -20.43 15.41 28.77
N ILE A 405 -20.46 15.53 27.44
CA ILE A 405 -19.75 14.63 26.53
C ILE A 405 -18.23 14.77 26.70
N HIS A 406 -17.74 16.01 26.79
CA HIS A 406 -16.31 16.27 26.98
C HIS A 406 -15.82 15.78 28.34
N ASP A 407 -16.53 16.12 29.42
CA ASP A 407 -16.19 15.72 30.79
C ASP A 407 -16.23 14.19 30.93
N ASN A 408 -17.23 13.54 30.33
CA ASN A 408 -17.31 12.08 30.29
C ASN A 408 -16.14 11.45 29.52
N GLN A 409 -15.73 12.04 28.39
CA GLN A 409 -14.57 11.55 27.64
C GLN A 409 -13.27 11.71 28.42
N GLN A 410 -13.09 12.83 29.13
CA GLN A 410 -11.93 13.04 30.00
C GLN A 410 -11.91 12.03 31.16
N ALA A 411 -13.03 11.84 31.85
CA ALA A 411 -13.13 10.86 32.93
C ALA A 411 -12.87 9.43 32.43
N TYR A 412 -13.35 9.08 31.24
CA TYR A 412 -13.09 7.78 30.61
C TYR A 412 -11.61 7.59 30.30
N ASN A 413 -10.97 8.60 29.69
CA ASN A 413 -9.53 8.56 29.38
C ASN A 413 -8.67 8.48 30.65
N ALA A 414 -9.04 9.19 31.72
CA ALA A 414 -8.37 9.09 33.00
C ALA A 414 -8.49 7.68 33.61
N GLY A 415 -9.68 7.06 33.53
CA GLY A 415 -9.88 5.67 33.98
C GLY A 415 -9.09 4.65 33.15
N LYS A 416 -8.97 4.87 31.84
CA LYS A 416 -8.15 4.05 30.94
C LYS A 416 -6.65 4.17 31.27
N GLN A 417 -6.16 5.39 31.49
CA GLN A 417 -4.77 5.64 31.88
C GLN A 417 -4.45 4.99 33.24
N ALA A 418 -5.31 5.16 34.24
CA ALA A 418 -5.14 4.51 35.54
C ALA A 418 -5.14 2.97 35.43
N TYR A 419 -5.92 2.41 34.50
CA TYR A 419 -5.91 0.97 34.21
C TYR A 419 -4.58 0.52 33.58
N LEU A 420 -4.04 1.27 32.62
CA LEU A 420 -2.73 1.00 32.02
C LEU A 420 -1.62 1.06 33.08
N GLU A 421 -1.63 2.05 33.96
CA GLU A 421 -0.65 2.16 35.05
C GLU A 421 -0.73 0.98 36.02
N GLU A 422 -1.95 0.55 36.39
CA GLU A 422 -2.18 -0.57 37.31
C GLU A 422 -1.81 -1.92 36.67
N MET A 423 -2.26 -2.15 35.43
CA MET A 423 -2.24 -3.48 34.81
C MET A 423 -1.19 -3.64 33.71
N GLY A 424 -0.58 -2.56 33.23
CA GLY A 424 0.50 -2.57 32.22
C GLY A 424 1.58 -3.61 32.53
N PRO A 425 2.14 -3.66 33.76
CA PRO A 425 3.15 -4.68 34.12
C PRO A 425 2.67 -6.14 33.93
N VAL A 426 1.37 -6.40 34.11
CA VAL A 426 0.77 -7.73 33.91
C VAL A 426 0.69 -8.08 32.43
N TYR A 427 0.28 -7.13 31.58
CA TYR A 427 0.29 -7.29 30.12
C TYR A 427 1.71 -7.53 29.62
N GLU A 428 2.65 -6.68 30.04
CA GLU A 428 4.04 -6.74 29.64
C GLU A 428 4.66 -8.10 29.96
N GLU A 429 4.43 -8.61 31.19
CA GLU A 429 4.90 -9.94 31.59
C GLU A 429 4.28 -11.07 30.75
N ILE A 430 2.98 -11.00 30.45
CA ILE A 430 2.30 -12.01 29.62
C ILE A 430 2.83 -11.99 28.19
N ILE A 431 2.88 -10.81 27.57
CA ILE A 431 3.36 -10.64 26.20
C ILE A 431 4.83 -11.05 26.10
N ALA A 432 5.69 -10.62 27.03
CA ALA A 432 7.09 -11.03 27.08
C ALA A 432 7.23 -12.55 27.22
N THR A 433 6.37 -13.20 28.01
CA THR A 433 6.36 -14.67 28.13
C THR A 433 5.97 -15.34 26.82
N ILE A 434 5.01 -14.78 26.08
CA ILE A 434 4.60 -15.30 24.77
C ILE A 434 5.72 -15.14 23.74
N VAL A 435 6.31 -13.94 23.64
CA VAL A 435 7.32 -13.59 22.62
C VAL A 435 8.68 -14.24 22.92
N PHE A 436 9.19 -14.12 24.15
CA PHE A 436 10.54 -14.59 24.49
C PHE A 436 10.56 -16.01 25.09
N GLY A 437 9.41 -16.57 25.45
CA GLY A 437 9.32 -17.91 26.02
C GLY A 437 10.21 -18.07 27.26
N ARG A 438 11.13 -19.04 27.22
CA ARG A 438 12.09 -19.30 28.31
C ARG A 438 13.08 -18.15 28.52
N ALA A 439 13.26 -17.27 27.52
CA ALA A 439 14.13 -16.11 27.59
C ALA A 439 13.45 -14.86 28.17
N ALA A 440 12.21 -14.93 28.68
CA ALA A 440 11.55 -13.80 29.33
C ALA A 440 12.39 -13.12 30.45
N PRO A 441 13.23 -13.82 31.24
CA PRO A 441 14.14 -13.16 32.19
C PRO A 441 15.23 -12.30 31.54
N LEU A 442 15.65 -12.61 30.30
CA LEU A 442 16.54 -11.75 29.53
C LEU A 442 15.83 -10.45 29.15
N TRP A 443 14.60 -10.55 28.66
CA TRP A 443 13.78 -9.38 28.32
C TRP A 443 13.64 -8.41 29.50
N ARG A 444 13.38 -8.90 30.73
CA ARG A 444 13.29 -8.02 31.92
C ARG A 444 14.57 -7.22 32.18
N ARG A 445 15.72 -7.86 32.00
CA ARG A 445 17.03 -7.19 32.18
C ARG A 445 17.26 -6.12 31.12
N LEU A 446 16.94 -6.43 29.86
CA LEU A 446 17.06 -5.48 28.76
C LEU A 446 16.07 -4.33 28.89
N ARG A 447 14.82 -4.61 29.26
CA ARG A 447 13.79 -3.62 29.54
C ARG A 447 14.22 -2.60 30.60
N ALA A 448 14.90 -3.05 31.65
CA ALA A 448 15.45 -2.19 32.70
C ALA A 448 16.66 -1.36 32.25
N SER A 449 17.36 -1.79 31.20
CA SER A 449 18.50 -1.06 30.62
C SER A 449 18.09 0.02 29.63
N ILE A 450 16.87 -0.07 29.07
CA ILE A 450 16.29 0.97 28.23
C ILE A 450 15.88 2.12 29.15
N LYS A 451 16.72 3.15 29.21
CA LYS A 451 16.31 4.45 29.70
C LYS A 451 15.37 5.02 28.65
N PHE A 452 14.07 4.98 28.93
CA PHE A 452 13.16 5.85 28.21
C PHE A 452 13.51 7.26 28.64
N ASP A 453 14.03 8.06 27.72
CA ASP A 453 13.96 9.51 27.91
C ASP A 453 12.47 9.84 27.87
N GLU A 454 11.84 9.93 29.05
CA GLU A 454 10.41 10.27 29.23
C GLU A 454 10.08 11.71 28.75
N ALA A 455 10.99 12.37 28.02
CA ALA A 455 10.97 13.78 27.64
C ALA A 455 11.03 14.04 26.12
N ALA A 456 10.95 13.01 25.28
CA ALA A 456 10.80 13.13 23.83
C ALA A 456 9.37 12.75 23.41
#